data_AF-A0A2E0GI30-F1
#
_entry.id   AF-A0A2E0GI30-F1
#
_cell.length_a   1.000
_cell.length_b   1.000
_cell.length_c   1.000
_cell.angle_alpha   90.00
_cell.angle_beta   90.00
_cell.angle_gamma   90.00
#
_symmetry.space_group_name_H-M   'P 1'
#
loop_
_entity.id
_entity.type
_entity.pdbx_description
1 polymer ?
#
loop_
_entity_poly.entity_id
_entity_poly.type
_entity_poly.pdbx_seq_one_letter_code
_entity_poly.pdbx_strand_id
1 'polypeptide(L)'
;MSKLLKLNFLKTLFLVSFILIIITSCSKLESKKEFIFKDRLDANIIFGAIESLNPLIISGVEFRINRDKVFKKNNELNFYKNFKKGYNVVANYSNQNGSLEITSIKSDFILIAPVSFVSTNELIVLNQRVVITENISKEVSKILPGHWVKISGLYEKEGRIIASYLELIPSQPFGYIKGKVSQIEKGIISIGKQKFKIRSPFISTTSGDIVNVVFTKDDNLYRVFKVENLSNQYLHLANHNIIIEGFVFEGDDQKMRLSGYPFVIYNSNDLTLGEKVQIKGKILPGSIIEN
;
A
#
# COMPACT_ATOMS: atom_id res chain seq x y z
N MET A 1 -6.01 57.85 1.67
CA MET A 1 -5.86 56.44 1.24
C MET A 1 -6.36 55.55 2.38
N SER A 2 -7.56 54.99 2.23
CA SER A 2 -8.45 54.62 3.35
C SER A 2 -8.05 53.32 4.06
N LYS A 3 -8.35 53.23 5.37
CA LYS A 3 -8.16 52.03 6.22
C LYS A 3 -8.78 50.75 5.60
N LEU A 4 -9.79 50.88 4.74
CA LEU A 4 -10.41 49.76 4.02
C LEU A 4 -9.47 49.07 3.03
N LEU A 5 -8.64 49.83 2.31
CA LEU A 5 -7.67 49.27 1.37
C LEU A 5 -6.57 48.47 2.08
N LYS A 6 -6.13 48.94 3.26
CA LYS A 6 -5.16 48.21 4.10
C LYS A 6 -5.72 46.89 4.63
N LEU A 7 -7.01 46.84 4.99
CA LEU A 7 -7.63 45.64 5.53
C LEU A 7 -7.80 44.55 4.46
N ASN A 8 -8.20 44.93 3.24
CA ASN A 8 -8.29 44.00 2.12
C ASN A 8 -6.91 43.51 1.69
N PHE A 9 -5.90 44.37 1.67
CA PHE A 9 -4.52 43.97 1.35
C PHE A 9 -3.98 42.96 2.39
N LEU A 10 -4.25 43.16 3.69
CA LEU A 10 -3.83 42.23 4.74
C LEU A 10 -4.49 40.84 4.60
N LYS A 11 -5.79 40.79 4.26
CA LYS A 11 -6.51 39.53 4.04
C LYS A 11 -5.96 38.77 2.84
N THR A 12 -5.67 39.46 1.74
CA THR A 12 -5.08 38.85 0.55
C THR A 12 -3.66 38.35 0.84
N LEU A 13 -2.86 39.11 1.60
CA LEU A 13 -1.51 38.70 2.00
C LEU A 13 -1.53 37.44 2.89
N PHE A 14 -2.50 37.35 3.82
CA PHE A 14 -2.69 36.18 4.67
C PHE A 14 -3.15 34.95 3.89
N LEU A 15 -4.05 35.13 2.90
CA LEU A 15 -4.51 34.05 2.04
C LEU A 15 -3.36 33.50 1.18
N VAL A 16 -2.55 34.39 0.61
CA VAL A 16 -1.39 34.02 -0.21
C VAL A 16 -0.32 33.32 0.63
N SER A 17 -0.04 33.79 1.85
CA SER A 17 0.94 33.12 2.73
C SER A 17 0.46 31.74 3.17
N PHE A 18 -0.83 31.58 3.48
CA PHE A 18 -1.43 30.30 3.85
C PHE A 18 -1.37 29.30 2.69
N ILE A 19 -1.67 29.75 1.46
CA ILE A 19 -1.52 28.94 0.24
C ILE A 19 -0.05 28.58 0.01
N LEU A 20 0.90 29.50 0.20
CA LEU A 20 2.33 29.21 0.08
C LEU A 20 2.81 28.19 1.11
N ILE A 21 2.30 28.23 2.35
CA ILE A 21 2.62 27.26 3.41
C ILE A 21 2.06 25.87 3.08
N ILE A 22 0.86 25.79 2.51
CA ILE A 22 0.27 24.54 2.03
C ILE A 22 1.08 23.97 0.87
N ILE A 23 1.44 24.79 -0.12
CA ILE A 23 2.24 24.36 -1.28
C ILE A 23 3.64 23.92 -0.85
N THR A 24 4.29 24.66 0.04
CA THR A 24 5.62 24.29 0.55
C THR A 24 5.61 23.08 1.46
N SER A 25 4.53 22.84 2.23
CA SER A 25 4.37 21.57 2.97
C SER A 25 4.10 20.39 2.04
N CYS A 26 3.37 20.61 0.93
CA CYS A 26 3.17 19.62 -0.12
C CYS A 26 4.48 19.29 -0.85
N SER A 27 5.29 20.31 -1.20
CA SER A 27 6.56 20.10 -1.90
C SER A 27 7.67 19.52 -1.01
N LYS A 28 7.63 19.78 0.31
CA LYS A 28 8.55 19.16 1.29
C LYS A 28 8.25 17.68 1.56
N LEU A 29 7.02 17.23 1.25
CA LEU A 29 6.67 15.80 1.16
C LEU A 29 7.10 15.17 -0.17
N GLU A 30 7.43 15.98 -1.17
CA GLU A 30 7.71 15.57 -2.54
C GLU A 30 9.20 15.23 -2.78
N SER A 31 10.12 15.62 -1.89
CA SER A 31 11.57 15.37 -2.05
C SER A 31 12.16 14.26 -1.16
N LYS A 32 11.33 13.47 -0.45
CA LYS A 32 11.80 12.30 0.32
C LYS A 32 11.32 10.93 -0.19
N LYS A 33 10.75 10.87 -1.40
CA LYS A 33 10.58 9.62 -2.15
C LYS A 33 11.84 9.36 -2.97
N GLU A 34 12.90 8.91 -2.29
CA GLU A 34 13.99 8.22 -2.97
C GLU A 34 13.39 6.97 -3.62
N PHE A 35 13.51 6.93 -4.94
CA PHE A 35 13.15 5.82 -5.81
C PHE A 35 13.66 4.50 -5.23
N ILE A 36 12.75 3.54 -5.01
CA ILE A 36 13.05 2.19 -4.51
C ILE A 36 13.91 1.40 -5.53
N PHE A 37 13.95 1.86 -6.77
CA PHE A 37 14.49 1.10 -7.89
C PHE A 37 15.71 1.77 -8.55
N LYS A 38 16.33 2.77 -7.92
CA LYS A 38 17.57 3.36 -8.47
C LYS A 38 18.81 2.60 -8.02
N ASP A 39 19.38 1.86 -8.98
CA ASP A 39 20.80 1.57 -9.18
C ASP A 39 21.61 0.88 -8.06
N ARG A 40 21.02 0.04 -7.20
CA ARG A 40 21.80 -0.86 -6.31
C ARG A 40 21.22 -2.28 -6.08
N LEU A 41 21.77 -3.22 -6.84
CA LEU A 41 22.51 -4.45 -6.45
C LEU A 41 21.95 -5.54 -5.51
N ASP A 42 20.74 -5.45 -4.94
CA ASP A 42 20.16 -6.63 -4.27
C ASP A 42 19.01 -7.18 -5.10
N ALA A 43 19.33 -8.22 -5.89
CA ALA A 43 18.36 -8.94 -6.72
C ALA A 43 17.37 -9.77 -5.89
N ASN A 44 17.14 -9.49 -4.60
CA ASN A 44 16.18 -10.23 -3.79
C ASN A 44 15.22 -9.31 -3.03
N ILE A 45 13.93 -9.59 -3.18
CA ILE A 45 12.85 -8.81 -2.57
C ILE A 45 11.86 -9.76 -1.93
N ILE A 46 11.35 -9.41 -0.75
CA ILE A 46 10.23 -10.09 -0.10
C ILE A 46 9.04 -9.15 0.07
N PHE A 47 7.87 -9.66 -0.29
CA PHE A 47 6.57 -9.04 -0.10
C PHE A 47 5.77 -9.92 0.85
N GLY A 48 5.42 -9.42 2.03
CA GLY A 48 4.71 -10.25 2.99
C GLY A 48 4.53 -9.63 4.36
N ALA A 49 3.86 -10.35 5.26
CA ALA A 49 3.57 -9.90 6.61
C ALA A 49 4.71 -10.19 7.59
N ILE A 50 4.94 -9.26 8.51
CA ILE A 50 5.82 -9.49 9.67
C ILE A 50 5.13 -10.44 10.64
N GLU A 51 5.75 -11.58 10.93
CA GLU A 51 5.26 -12.57 11.89
C GLU A 51 5.89 -12.41 13.28
N SER A 52 7.16 -12.03 13.30
CA SER A 52 7.93 -11.73 14.51
C SER A 52 8.92 -10.60 14.23
N LEU A 53 9.25 -9.82 15.25
CA LEU A 53 10.27 -8.77 15.18
C LEU A 53 11.58 -9.18 15.84
N ASN A 54 11.59 -10.20 16.70
CA ASN A 54 12.79 -10.70 17.37
C ASN A 54 12.71 -12.23 17.56
N PRO A 55 13.31 -13.03 16.66
CA PRO A 55 13.99 -12.60 15.42
C PRO A 55 13.00 -12.01 14.40
N LEU A 56 13.50 -11.23 13.42
CA LEU A 56 12.64 -10.70 12.36
C LEU A 56 12.24 -11.83 11.42
N ILE A 57 10.95 -12.15 11.39
CA ILE A 57 10.38 -13.17 10.50
C ILE A 57 9.37 -12.48 9.59
N ILE A 58 9.57 -12.58 8.28
CA ILE A 58 8.66 -12.07 7.26
C ILE A 58 8.23 -13.26 6.40
N SER A 59 6.94 -13.58 6.43
CA SER A 59 6.38 -14.75 5.74
C SER A 59 7.20 -16.02 5.98
N GLY A 60 7.41 -16.41 7.24
CA GLY A 60 8.18 -17.60 7.61
C GLY A 60 9.69 -17.56 7.34
N VAL A 61 10.22 -16.50 6.72
CA VAL A 61 11.66 -16.35 6.47
C VAL A 61 12.29 -15.51 7.56
N GLU A 62 13.27 -16.07 8.26
CA GLU A 62 14.05 -15.36 9.28
C GLU A 62 15.12 -14.48 8.62
N PHE A 63 15.19 -13.23 9.05
CA PHE A 63 16.18 -12.26 8.61
C PHE A 63 16.96 -11.70 9.80
N ARG A 64 18.25 -11.52 9.59
CA ARG A 64 19.06 -10.62 10.43
C ARG A 64 18.79 -9.19 10.02
N ILE A 65 18.67 -8.32 11.02
CA ILE A 65 18.63 -6.88 10.79
C ILE A 65 20.07 -6.37 10.92
N ASN A 66 20.67 -5.90 9.83
CA ASN A 66 21.99 -5.27 9.91
C ASN A 66 21.88 -3.86 10.46
N ARG A 67 22.38 -3.76 11.70
CA ARG A 67 22.43 -2.60 12.59
C ARG A 67 23.13 -1.37 12.02
N ASP A 68 23.91 -1.52 10.96
CA ASP A 68 24.65 -0.42 10.35
C ASP A 68 24.07 0.04 9.01
N LYS A 69 23.41 -0.86 8.25
CA LYS A 69 22.85 -0.55 6.91
C LYS A 69 21.41 -0.03 6.96
N VAL A 70 20.54 -0.65 7.77
CA VAL A 70 19.14 -0.23 7.92
C VAL A 70 19.05 1.08 8.75
N PHE A 71 20.06 1.35 9.58
CA PHE A 71 19.99 2.34 10.66
C PHE A 71 20.75 3.64 10.39
N LYS A 72 21.46 3.76 9.25
CA LYS A 72 21.94 5.07 8.76
C LYS A 72 20.82 6.08 8.49
N LYS A 73 19.55 5.65 8.51
CA LYS A 73 18.39 6.55 8.33
C LYS A 73 17.53 6.74 9.58
N ASN A 74 17.61 5.88 10.61
CA ASN A 74 16.81 5.98 11.85
C ASN A 74 17.29 4.94 12.90
N ASN A 75 17.66 5.37 14.11
CA ASN A 75 18.13 4.56 15.25
C ASN A 75 17.30 3.27 15.52
N GLU A 76 17.90 2.25 16.16
CA GLU A 76 17.26 0.95 16.46
C GLU A 76 15.87 1.05 17.11
N LEU A 77 15.70 1.98 18.06
CA LEU A 77 14.42 2.29 18.69
C LEU A 77 13.32 2.69 17.69
N ASN A 78 13.66 3.29 16.55
CA ASN A 78 12.69 3.71 15.55
C ASN A 78 12.22 2.55 14.67
N PHE A 79 13.03 1.52 14.40
CA PHE A 79 12.56 0.37 13.62
C PHE A 79 11.42 -0.36 14.35
N TYR A 80 11.65 -0.75 15.60
CA TYR A 80 10.63 -1.44 16.42
C TYR A 80 9.44 -0.55 16.79
N LYS A 81 9.61 0.78 16.78
CA LYS A 81 8.47 1.71 16.90
C LYS A 81 7.65 1.81 15.60
N ASN A 82 8.29 1.64 14.44
CA ASN A 82 7.67 1.87 13.13
C ASN A 82 7.04 0.62 12.52
N PHE A 83 7.43 -0.57 12.96
CA PHE A 83 6.92 -1.85 12.48
C PHE A 83 6.29 -2.66 13.61
N LYS A 84 5.21 -3.38 13.30
CA LYS A 84 4.52 -4.27 14.23
C LYS A 84 4.22 -5.60 13.54
N LYS A 85 4.00 -6.64 14.34
CA LYS A 85 3.48 -7.92 13.85
C LYS A 85 2.19 -7.69 13.04
N GLY A 86 2.07 -8.37 11.92
CA GLY A 86 0.97 -8.25 10.98
C GLY A 86 1.16 -7.15 9.92
N TYR A 87 2.19 -6.30 10.01
CA TYR A 87 2.42 -5.31 8.96
C TYR A 87 2.84 -6.03 7.69
N ASN A 88 2.13 -5.76 6.59
CA ASN A 88 2.63 -6.07 5.27
C ASN A 88 3.78 -5.13 4.96
N VAL A 89 4.86 -5.69 4.43
CA VAL A 89 6.08 -4.97 4.11
C VAL A 89 6.60 -5.38 2.72
N VAL A 90 7.38 -4.47 2.15
CA VAL A 90 8.29 -4.78 1.05
C VAL A 90 9.70 -4.58 1.56
N ALA A 91 10.51 -5.62 1.51
CA ALA A 91 11.89 -5.56 1.98
C ALA A 91 12.86 -6.09 0.93
N ASN A 92 13.96 -5.36 0.72
CA ASN A 92 15.10 -5.86 -0.04
C ASN A 92 16.03 -6.58 0.93
N TYR A 93 16.63 -7.67 0.47
CA TYR A 93 17.55 -8.45 1.29
C TYR A 93 18.75 -8.97 0.50
N SER A 94 19.84 -9.17 1.22
CA SER A 94 21.07 -9.78 0.70
C SER A 94 21.30 -11.12 1.39
N ASN A 95 21.94 -12.06 0.69
CA ASN A 95 22.44 -13.29 1.30
C ASN A 95 23.94 -13.10 1.54
N GLN A 96 24.34 -12.97 2.80
CA GLN A 96 25.73 -12.83 3.22
C GLN A 96 26.10 -14.04 4.07
N ASN A 97 27.01 -14.88 3.56
CA ASN A 97 27.54 -16.06 4.27
C ASN A 97 26.45 -17.00 4.82
N GLY A 98 25.38 -17.23 4.05
CA GLY A 98 24.26 -18.10 4.44
C GLY A 98 23.24 -17.42 5.35
N SER A 99 23.46 -16.17 5.74
CA SER A 99 22.49 -15.37 6.49
C SER A 99 21.74 -14.42 5.55
N LEU A 100 20.42 -14.40 5.68
CA LEU A 100 19.57 -13.41 5.02
C LEU A 100 19.56 -12.12 5.85
N GLU A 101 19.83 -11.00 5.20
CA GLU A 101 19.97 -9.70 5.85
C GLU A 101 19.11 -8.66 5.14
N ILE A 102 18.23 -7.98 5.89
CA ILE A 102 17.44 -6.87 5.36
C ILE A 102 18.35 -5.68 5.07
N THR A 103 18.31 -5.18 3.83
CA THR A 103 19.04 -3.97 3.41
C THR A 103 18.13 -2.76 3.33
N SER A 104 16.83 -2.96 3.04
CA SER A 104 15.81 -1.93 3.17
C SER A 104 14.44 -2.55 3.43
N ILE A 105 13.54 -1.81 4.09
CA ILE A 105 12.19 -2.27 4.39
C ILE A 105 11.24 -1.08 4.48
N LYS A 106 10.04 -1.25 3.94
CA LYS A 106 8.95 -0.28 4.04
C LYS A 106 7.65 -1.00 4.35
N SER A 107 6.75 -0.30 5.04
CA SER A 107 5.39 -0.78 5.22
C SER A 107 4.56 -0.59 3.96
N ASP A 108 3.64 -1.52 3.73
CA ASP A 108 2.74 -1.61 2.59
C ASP A 108 1.31 -1.77 3.10
N PHE A 109 0.70 -0.67 3.52
CA PHE A 109 -0.69 -0.65 3.95
C PHE A 109 -1.61 -0.71 2.74
N ILE A 110 -2.75 -1.37 2.88
CA ILE A 110 -3.70 -1.52 1.80
C ILE A 110 -4.75 -0.40 1.79
N LEU A 111 -5.05 0.15 2.97
CA LEU A 111 -6.17 1.07 3.15
C LEU A 111 -5.94 2.00 4.35
N ILE A 112 -6.21 3.29 4.13
CA ILE A 112 -6.29 4.32 5.18
C ILE A 112 -7.53 5.16 4.91
N ALA A 113 -8.55 5.03 5.73
CA ALA A 113 -9.84 5.68 5.50
C ALA A 113 -10.75 5.61 6.73
N PRO A 114 -11.82 6.43 6.77
CA PRO A 114 -12.84 6.30 7.80
C PRO A 114 -13.66 5.03 7.62
N VAL A 115 -13.99 4.39 8.73
CA VAL A 115 -14.87 3.22 8.81
C VAL A 115 -16.31 3.66 8.60
N SER A 116 -17.05 2.98 7.73
CA SER A 116 -18.49 3.24 7.54
C SER A 116 -19.37 2.27 8.34
N PHE A 117 -18.87 1.08 8.65
CA PHE A 117 -19.60 0.06 9.40
C PHE A 117 -18.65 -0.82 10.21
N VAL A 118 -19.12 -1.26 11.39
CA VAL A 118 -18.39 -2.13 12.32
C VAL A 118 -19.30 -3.28 12.73
N SER A 119 -18.78 -4.50 12.69
CA SER A 119 -19.37 -5.70 13.28
C SER A 119 -18.28 -6.49 14.03
N THR A 120 -18.67 -7.60 14.66
CA THR A 120 -17.75 -8.45 15.45
C THR A 120 -16.54 -8.95 14.66
N ASN A 121 -16.77 -9.36 13.40
CA ASN A 121 -15.74 -10.01 12.58
C ASN A 121 -15.38 -9.21 11.34
N GLU A 122 -16.01 -8.06 11.10
CA GLU A 122 -15.86 -7.33 9.85
C GLU A 122 -16.02 -5.82 10.02
N LEU A 123 -15.28 -5.09 9.20
CA LEU A 123 -15.44 -3.65 8.99
C LEU A 123 -15.80 -3.37 7.53
N ILE A 124 -16.51 -2.26 7.30
CA ILE A 124 -16.61 -1.69 5.95
C ILE A 124 -15.83 -0.38 5.94
N VAL A 125 -14.89 -0.27 5.00
CA VAL A 125 -14.02 0.89 4.82
C VAL A 125 -13.91 1.15 3.33
N LEU A 126 -14.34 2.33 2.84
CA LEU A 126 -14.46 2.65 1.41
C LEU A 126 -15.20 1.55 0.60
N ASN A 127 -16.33 1.08 1.11
CA ASN A 127 -17.11 -0.02 0.51
C ASN A 127 -16.33 -1.34 0.31
N GLN A 128 -15.14 -1.48 0.92
CA GLN A 128 -14.39 -2.72 0.98
C GLN A 128 -14.76 -3.44 2.27
N ARG A 129 -15.00 -4.75 2.15
CA ARG A 129 -15.25 -5.63 3.29
C ARG A 129 -13.90 -6.06 3.86
N VAL A 130 -13.62 -5.69 5.10
CA VAL A 130 -12.38 -6.02 5.80
C VAL A 130 -12.70 -7.06 6.85
N VAL A 131 -12.19 -8.28 6.66
CA VAL A 131 -12.37 -9.41 7.58
C VAL A 131 -11.33 -9.29 8.69
N ILE A 132 -11.80 -9.38 9.93
CA ILE A 132 -11.02 -9.28 11.15
C ILE A 132 -10.63 -10.68 11.57
N THR A 133 -9.33 -10.94 11.63
CA THR A 133 -8.79 -12.21 12.11
C THR A 133 -8.71 -12.18 13.65
N GLU A 134 -8.66 -13.37 14.27
CA GLU A 134 -8.60 -13.49 15.74
C GLU A 134 -7.48 -12.65 16.36
N ASN A 135 -6.35 -12.57 15.66
CA ASN A 135 -5.15 -11.84 16.07
C ASN A 135 -5.34 -10.32 16.23
N ILE A 136 -6.38 -9.74 15.63
CA ILE A 136 -6.66 -8.29 15.65
C ILE A 136 -8.06 -7.96 16.19
N SER A 137 -8.76 -8.95 16.75
CA SER A 137 -10.13 -8.81 17.27
C SER A 137 -10.22 -7.82 18.44
N LYS A 138 -9.20 -7.74 19.29
CA LYS A 138 -9.17 -6.86 20.46
C LYS A 138 -9.12 -5.39 20.05
N GLU A 139 -8.42 -5.07 18.98
CA GLU A 139 -8.24 -3.74 18.41
C GLU A 139 -9.57 -3.20 17.85
N VAL A 140 -10.40 -4.09 17.30
CA VAL A 140 -11.69 -3.74 16.69
C VAL A 140 -12.74 -3.29 17.69
N SER A 141 -12.67 -3.79 18.93
CA SER A 141 -13.61 -3.42 20.01
C SER A 141 -13.68 -1.90 20.29
N LYS A 142 -12.65 -1.14 19.90
CA LYS A 142 -12.53 0.31 20.12
C LYS A 142 -12.94 1.15 18.90
N ILE A 143 -13.36 0.51 17.81
CA ILE A 143 -13.61 1.15 16.53
C ILE A 143 -15.10 1.40 16.38
N LEU A 144 -15.44 2.60 15.95
CA LEU A 144 -16.80 3.03 15.66
C LEU A 144 -16.88 3.57 14.23
N PRO A 145 -18.05 3.56 13.59
CA PRO A 145 -18.24 4.29 12.33
C PRO A 145 -17.77 5.75 12.46
N GLY A 146 -17.04 6.23 11.45
CA GLY A 146 -16.40 7.54 11.43
C GLY A 146 -14.94 7.54 11.91
N HIS A 147 -14.50 6.54 12.70
CA HIS A 147 -13.10 6.41 13.07
C HIS A 147 -12.22 6.15 11.85
N TRP A 148 -11.04 6.75 11.85
CA TRP A 148 -10.04 6.49 10.81
C TRP A 148 -9.18 5.30 11.20
N VAL A 149 -9.03 4.38 10.26
CA VAL A 149 -8.22 3.19 10.45
C VAL A 149 -7.15 3.09 9.39
N LYS A 150 -6.07 2.42 9.77
CA LYS A 150 -4.95 2.05 8.92
C LYS A 150 -4.86 0.53 8.92
N ILE A 151 -4.92 -0.08 7.74
CA ILE A 151 -5.06 -1.53 7.59
C ILE A 151 -3.89 -2.08 6.76
N SER A 152 -3.24 -3.11 7.29
CA SER A 152 -2.42 -4.05 6.51
C SER A 152 -3.21 -5.34 6.32
N GLY A 153 -3.05 -5.96 5.17
CA GLY A 153 -3.78 -7.16 4.82
C GLY A 153 -3.59 -7.52 3.35
N LEU A 154 -4.19 -8.64 2.98
CA LEU A 154 -4.18 -9.13 1.60
C LEU A 154 -5.60 -9.13 1.07
N TYR A 155 -5.75 -8.85 -0.22
CA TYR A 155 -7.04 -9.08 -0.86
C TYR A 155 -7.31 -10.59 -0.90
N GLU A 156 -8.56 -10.97 -0.69
CA GLU A 156 -9.08 -12.31 -0.89
C GLU A 156 -10.02 -12.34 -2.10
N LYS A 157 -10.67 -13.48 -2.37
CA LYS A 157 -11.72 -13.60 -3.40
C LYS A 157 -12.77 -12.49 -3.24
N GLU A 158 -13.30 -12.03 -4.36
CA GLU A 158 -14.38 -11.01 -4.42
C GLU A 158 -13.97 -9.61 -3.90
N GLY A 159 -12.67 -9.36 -3.71
CA GLY A 159 -12.17 -8.07 -3.27
C GLY A 159 -12.32 -7.81 -1.76
N ARG A 160 -12.57 -8.86 -0.96
CA ARG A 160 -12.49 -8.76 0.51
C ARG A 160 -11.04 -8.53 0.93
N ILE A 161 -10.81 -7.91 2.08
CA ILE A 161 -9.47 -7.71 2.65
C ILE A 161 -9.37 -8.55 3.91
N ILE A 162 -8.46 -9.53 3.95
CA ILE A 162 -8.12 -10.21 5.20
C ILE A 162 -7.08 -9.36 5.92
N ALA A 163 -7.49 -8.73 7.02
CA ALA A 163 -6.61 -7.85 7.77
C ALA A 163 -5.62 -8.66 8.62
N SER A 164 -4.33 -8.39 8.40
CA SER A 164 -3.21 -8.90 9.19
C SER A 164 -2.82 -7.93 10.32
N TYR A 165 -3.11 -6.64 10.13
CA TYR A 165 -2.96 -5.62 11.17
C TYR A 165 -3.97 -4.50 10.96
N LEU A 166 -4.43 -3.93 12.08
CA LEU A 166 -5.32 -2.79 12.07
C LEU A 166 -4.94 -1.81 13.18
N GLU A 167 -4.97 -0.52 12.88
CA GLU A 167 -4.72 0.56 13.84
C GLU A 167 -5.72 1.70 13.69
N LEU A 168 -6.26 2.12 14.83
CA LEU A 168 -7.00 3.37 14.94
C LEU A 168 -6.01 4.54 14.84
N ILE A 169 -6.28 5.48 13.94
CA ILE A 169 -5.46 6.68 13.72
C ILE A 169 -6.30 7.95 13.86
N PRO A 170 -5.67 9.12 14.12
CA PRO A 170 -6.38 10.39 14.06
C PRO A 170 -6.99 10.63 12.68
N SER A 171 -8.09 11.40 12.63
CA SER A 171 -8.70 11.80 11.36
C SER A 171 -7.69 12.49 10.45
N GLN A 172 -7.73 12.16 9.15
CA GLN A 172 -6.81 12.68 8.15
C GLN A 172 -7.56 13.51 7.10
N PRO A 173 -6.91 14.50 6.46
CA PRO A 173 -7.50 15.24 5.36
C PRO A 173 -7.56 14.43 4.05
N PHE A 174 -6.81 13.33 3.96
CA PHE A 174 -6.77 12.43 2.83
C PHE A 174 -6.83 10.97 3.26
N GLY A 175 -7.34 10.13 2.37
CA GLY A 175 -7.28 8.67 2.49
C GLY A 175 -6.44 8.05 1.40
N TYR A 176 -6.24 6.75 1.54
CA TYR A 176 -5.34 5.93 0.73
C TYR A 176 -6.03 4.59 0.46
N ILE A 177 -5.95 4.09 -0.76
CA ILE A 177 -6.27 2.69 -1.08
C ILE A 177 -5.29 2.15 -2.12
N LYS A 178 -4.73 0.97 -1.85
CA LYS A 178 -4.00 0.16 -2.82
C LYS A 178 -4.93 -0.95 -3.29
N GLY A 179 -5.04 -1.17 -4.59
CA GLY A 179 -5.88 -2.24 -5.12
C GLY A 179 -5.90 -2.32 -6.64
N LYS A 180 -6.58 -3.35 -7.14
CA LYS A 180 -6.78 -3.58 -8.57
C LYS A 180 -7.80 -2.60 -9.13
N VAL A 181 -7.49 -1.98 -10.25
CA VAL A 181 -8.44 -1.17 -11.02
C VAL A 181 -9.46 -2.11 -11.63
N SER A 182 -10.71 -1.96 -11.21
CA SER A 182 -11.85 -2.72 -11.71
C SER A 182 -12.48 -2.07 -12.94
N GLN A 183 -12.42 -0.74 -13.03
CA GLN A 183 -13.02 0.03 -14.11
C GLN A 183 -12.38 1.41 -14.24
N ILE A 184 -12.22 1.87 -15.48
CA ILE A 184 -11.84 3.26 -15.81
C ILE A 184 -12.86 3.81 -16.80
N GLU A 185 -13.53 4.89 -16.41
CA GLU A 185 -14.45 5.64 -17.25
C GLU A 185 -14.00 7.11 -17.30
N LYS A 186 -14.61 7.90 -18.18
CA LYS A 186 -14.30 9.33 -18.30
C LYS A 186 -14.53 10.05 -16.98
N GLY A 187 -13.44 10.35 -16.26
CA GLY A 187 -13.48 11.07 -14.98
C GLY A 187 -13.73 10.18 -13.76
N ILE A 188 -13.76 8.85 -13.88
CA ILE A 188 -13.95 7.92 -12.76
C ILE A 188 -12.94 6.76 -12.84
N ILE A 189 -12.33 6.44 -11.69
CA ILE A 189 -11.58 5.19 -11.48
C ILE A 189 -12.24 4.39 -10.35
N SER A 190 -12.36 3.07 -10.53
CA SER A 190 -12.98 2.17 -9.56
C SER A 190 -11.97 1.17 -9.02
N ILE A 191 -11.83 1.09 -7.69
CA ILE A 191 -11.03 0.08 -6.98
C ILE A 191 -11.98 -0.82 -6.18
N GLY A 192 -12.12 -2.08 -6.62
CA GLY A 192 -13.20 -2.95 -6.14
C GLY A 192 -14.56 -2.27 -6.32
N LYS A 193 -15.33 -2.13 -5.23
CA LYS A 193 -16.65 -1.46 -5.26
C LYS A 193 -16.58 0.06 -5.07
N GLN A 194 -15.41 0.64 -4.84
CA GLN A 194 -15.26 2.07 -4.57
C GLN A 194 -14.97 2.86 -5.84
N LYS A 195 -15.78 3.88 -6.09
CA LYS A 195 -15.58 4.84 -7.19
C LYS A 195 -14.88 6.11 -6.70
N PHE A 196 -13.97 6.64 -7.51
CA PHE A 196 -13.26 7.89 -7.25
C PHE A 196 -13.30 8.81 -8.46
N LYS A 197 -13.50 10.11 -8.23
CA LYS A 197 -13.48 11.14 -9.29
C LYS A 197 -12.04 11.54 -9.63
N ILE A 198 -11.70 11.52 -10.91
CA ILE A 198 -10.39 11.93 -11.44
C ILE A 198 -10.57 13.15 -12.36
N ARG A 199 -9.65 14.12 -12.30
CA ARG A 199 -9.74 15.37 -13.08
C ARG A 199 -9.22 15.25 -14.51
N SER A 200 -8.37 14.27 -14.78
CA SER A 200 -7.79 14.02 -16.10
C SER A 200 -7.55 12.51 -16.23
N PRO A 201 -7.71 11.91 -17.42
CA PRO A 201 -7.32 10.53 -17.63
C PRO A 201 -5.85 10.34 -17.25
N PHE A 202 -5.57 9.40 -16.35
CA PHE A 202 -4.21 8.95 -16.09
C PHE A 202 -3.78 8.10 -17.28
N ILE A 203 -2.95 8.66 -18.15
CA ILE A 203 -2.54 8.06 -19.44
C ILE A 203 -1.88 6.67 -19.25
N SER A 204 -1.36 6.39 -18.05
CA SER A 204 -0.58 5.19 -17.76
C SER A 204 -1.30 4.14 -16.93
N THR A 205 -2.64 4.17 -16.82
CA THR A 205 -3.39 3.18 -16.02
C THR A 205 -4.54 2.59 -16.82
N THR A 206 -4.67 1.27 -16.82
CA THR A 206 -5.76 0.51 -17.46
C THR A 206 -6.54 -0.32 -16.44
N SER A 207 -7.67 -0.89 -16.87
CA SER A 207 -8.34 -1.90 -16.05
C SER A 207 -7.39 -3.08 -15.84
N GLY A 208 -7.39 -3.65 -14.64
CA GLY A 208 -6.49 -4.75 -14.30
C GLY A 208 -5.23 -4.31 -13.53
N ASP A 209 -4.82 -3.06 -13.67
CA ASP A 209 -3.63 -2.55 -13.00
C ASP A 209 -3.74 -2.54 -11.48
N ILE A 210 -2.62 -2.80 -10.79
CA ILE A 210 -2.51 -2.54 -9.36
C ILE A 210 -2.05 -1.10 -9.18
N VAL A 211 -2.89 -0.30 -8.53
CA VAL A 211 -2.62 1.11 -8.29
C VAL A 211 -2.68 1.44 -6.81
N ASN A 212 -2.04 2.54 -6.47
CA ASN A 212 -2.23 3.25 -5.23
C ASN A 212 -2.96 4.57 -5.52
N VAL A 213 -4.15 4.74 -4.95
CA VAL A 213 -4.98 5.93 -5.07
C VAL A 213 -4.95 6.70 -3.76
N VAL A 214 -4.59 7.98 -3.84
CA VAL A 214 -4.68 8.92 -2.73
C VAL A 214 -5.75 9.96 -3.04
N PHE A 215 -6.66 10.15 -2.09
CA PHE A 215 -7.91 10.88 -2.32
C PHE A 215 -8.27 11.76 -1.13
N THR A 216 -9.13 12.75 -1.36
CA THR A 216 -9.81 13.52 -0.31
C THR A 216 -11.30 13.22 -0.33
N LYS A 217 -11.96 13.40 0.82
CA LYS A 217 -13.43 13.36 0.88
C LYS A 217 -13.98 14.63 0.24
N ASP A 218 -14.96 14.47 -0.64
CA ASP A 218 -15.72 15.54 -1.31
C ASP A 218 -17.20 15.14 -1.21
N ASP A 219 -18.14 16.11 -1.25
CA ASP A 219 -19.50 15.93 -0.73
C ASP A 219 -20.29 14.80 -1.42
N ASN A 220 -19.98 14.52 -2.70
CA ASN A 220 -20.70 13.52 -3.50
C ASN A 220 -19.89 12.24 -3.78
N LEU A 221 -18.55 12.29 -3.75
CA LEU A 221 -17.64 11.16 -4.02
C LEU A 221 -16.25 11.48 -3.46
N TYR A 222 -15.33 10.52 -3.46
CA TYR A 222 -13.92 10.81 -3.18
C TYR A 222 -13.23 11.40 -4.40
N ARG A 223 -12.49 12.51 -4.19
CA ARG A 223 -11.71 13.18 -5.24
C ARG A 223 -10.27 12.69 -5.19
N VAL A 224 -9.78 12.16 -6.32
CA VAL A 224 -8.39 11.73 -6.43
C VAL A 224 -7.49 12.92 -6.66
N PHE A 225 -6.36 12.95 -5.95
CA PHE A 225 -5.27 13.88 -6.24
C PHE A 225 -4.02 13.17 -6.75
N LYS A 226 -3.88 11.87 -6.48
CA LYS A 226 -2.75 11.07 -6.99
C LYS A 226 -3.16 9.62 -7.26
N VAL A 227 -2.77 9.13 -8.43
CA VAL A 227 -2.75 7.70 -8.77
C VAL A 227 -1.31 7.33 -9.09
N GLU A 228 -0.81 6.30 -8.42
CA GLU A 228 0.50 5.73 -8.65
C GLU A 228 0.29 4.30 -9.19
N ASN A 229 0.60 4.09 -10.47
CA ASN A 229 0.53 2.77 -11.08
C ASN A 229 1.71 1.92 -10.60
N LEU A 230 1.42 0.93 -9.76
CA LEU A 230 2.42 0.03 -9.21
C LEU A 230 2.80 -1.05 -10.21
N SER A 231 1.89 -1.52 -11.08
CA SER A 231 2.20 -2.46 -12.18
C SER A 231 3.42 -2.01 -12.97
N ASN A 232 3.46 -0.72 -13.32
CA ASN A 232 4.59 -0.14 -14.07
C ASN A 232 5.90 -0.11 -13.27
N GLN A 233 5.83 0.04 -11.95
CA GLN A 233 7.02 0.00 -11.11
C GLN A 233 7.61 -1.42 -11.02
N TYR A 234 6.75 -2.43 -11.05
CA TYR A 234 7.17 -3.83 -11.02
C TYR A 234 7.83 -4.30 -12.33
N LEU A 235 7.69 -3.56 -13.46
CA LEU A 235 8.39 -3.82 -14.72
C LEU A 235 9.91 -3.91 -14.54
N HIS A 236 10.45 -3.05 -13.69
CA HIS A 236 11.89 -2.96 -13.44
C HIS A 236 12.43 -4.07 -12.53
N LEU A 237 11.56 -4.97 -12.07
CA LEU A 237 11.96 -6.13 -11.29
C LEU A 237 12.38 -7.34 -12.13
N ALA A 238 12.42 -7.21 -13.46
CA ALA A 238 13.04 -8.20 -14.32
C ALA A 238 14.43 -8.57 -13.76
N ASN A 239 14.66 -9.86 -13.52
CA ASN A 239 15.87 -10.44 -12.90
C ASN A 239 15.97 -10.41 -11.36
N HIS A 240 14.94 -9.98 -10.63
CA HIS A 240 14.92 -10.13 -9.18
C HIS A 240 14.35 -11.51 -8.79
N ASN A 241 14.98 -12.14 -7.79
CA ASN A 241 14.37 -13.17 -6.97
C ASN A 241 13.34 -12.52 -6.06
N ILE A 242 12.13 -13.06 -6.05
CA ILE A 242 11.03 -12.56 -5.25
C ILE A 242 10.52 -13.67 -4.34
N ILE A 243 10.20 -13.29 -3.12
CA ILE A 243 9.36 -14.06 -2.21
C ILE A 243 8.08 -13.26 -2.03
N ILE A 244 6.93 -13.87 -2.32
CA ILE A 244 5.64 -13.20 -2.22
C ILE A 244 4.69 -14.07 -1.43
N GLU A 245 4.08 -13.48 -0.42
CA GLU A 245 2.94 -14.03 0.30
C GLU A 245 1.64 -13.45 -0.26
N GLY A 246 0.67 -14.31 -0.55
CA GLY A 246 -0.61 -13.90 -1.11
C GLY A 246 -1.63 -15.03 -1.11
N PHE A 247 -2.89 -14.67 -1.32
CA PHE A 247 -3.92 -15.65 -1.67
C PHE A 247 -3.81 -15.99 -3.17
N VAL A 248 -4.08 -17.23 -3.55
CA VAL A 248 -4.08 -17.69 -4.95
C VAL A 248 -5.40 -17.35 -5.62
N PHE A 249 -5.32 -16.81 -6.84
CA PHE A 249 -6.47 -16.48 -7.67
C PHE A 249 -6.27 -16.91 -9.09
N GLU A 250 -7.37 -17.23 -9.74
CA GLU A 250 -7.43 -17.34 -11.18
C GLU A 250 -7.30 -15.94 -11.79
N GLY A 251 -6.34 -15.80 -12.68
CA GLY A 251 -6.18 -14.67 -13.59
C GLY A 251 -6.90 -14.93 -14.91
N ASP A 252 -6.59 -14.10 -15.89
CA ASP A 252 -7.14 -14.27 -17.24
C ASP A 252 -6.42 -15.46 -17.91
N ASP A 253 -7.13 -16.21 -18.76
CA ASP A 253 -6.60 -17.38 -19.50
C ASP A 253 -6.06 -18.55 -18.64
N GLN A 254 -6.74 -18.90 -17.54
CA GLN A 254 -6.37 -20.01 -16.62
C GLN A 254 -4.99 -19.85 -15.94
N LYS A 255 -4.38 -18.66 -16.01
CA LYS A 255 -3.11 -18.35 -15.35
C LYS A 255 -3.37 -18.07 -13.86
N MET A 256 -2.48 -18.51 -12.97
CA MET A 256 -2.61 -18.21 -11.53
C MET A 256 -1.93 -16.89 -11.16
N ARG A 257 -2.47 -16.18 -10.17
CA ARG A 257 -1.93 -14.91 -9.64
C ARG A 257 -2.00 -14.89 -8.10
N LEU A 258 -1.23 -13.99 -7.47
CA LEU A 258 -1.34 -13.71 -6.04
C LEU A 258 -2.05 -12.38 -5.77
N SER A 259 -2.91 -12.34 -4.75
CA SER A 259 -3.63 -11.12 -4.33
C SER A 259 -2.73 -9.90 -4.17
N GLY A 260 -3.13 -8.78 -4.76
CA GLY A 260 -2.49 -7.48 -4.53
C GLY A 260 -1.17 -7.29 -5.28
N TYR A 261 -0.78 -8.24 -6.12
CA TYR A 261 0.41 -8.18 -6.96
C TYR A 261 0.07 -8.41 -8.43
N PRO A 262 0.79 -7.79 -9.37
CA PRO A 262 0.54 -7.95 -10.80
C PRO A 262 1.25 -9.14 -11.43
N PHE A 263 1.77 -10.09 -10.64
CA PHE A 263 2.57 -11.20 -11.15
C PHE A 263 1.73 -12.41 -11.55
N VAL A 264 2.07 -13.00 -12.69
CA VAL A 264 1.56 -14.30 -13.15
C VAL A 264 2.47 -15.43 -12.66
N ILE A 265 1.88 -16.52 -12.19
CA ILE A 265 2.57 -17.73 -11.75
C ILE A 265 2.46 -18.78 -12.85
N TYR A 266 3.60 -19.24 -13.37
CA TYR A 266 3.67 -20.20 -14.47
C TYR A 266 3.79 -21.68 -14.04
N ASN A 267 4.01 -21.96 -12.75
CA ASN A 267 4.02 -23.32 -12.22
C ASN A 267 2.88 -23.48 -11.21
N SER A 268 1.70 -23.87 -11.71
CA SER A 268 0.42 -23.84 -10.98
C SER A 268 -0.10 -25.22 -10.58
N ASN A 269 0.59 -26.31 -10.91
CA ASN A 269 0.04 -27.67 -10.78
C ASN A 269 -0.33 -28.07 -9.36
N ASP A 270 0.20 -27.38 -8.35
CA ASP A 270 -0.04 -27.65 -6.92
C ASP A 270 -0.73 -26.49 -6.17
N LEU A 271 -1.23 -25.46 -6.87
CA LEU A 271 -1.84 -24.29 -6.23
C LEU A 271 -3.36 -24.38 -6.19
N THR A 272 -3.95 -24.26 -4.98
CA THR A 272 -5.40 -24.27 -4.81
C THR A 272 -5.96 -22.85 -4.78
N LEU A 273 -7.06 -22.59 -5.50
CA LEU A 273 -7.74 -21.29 -5.48
C LEU A 273 -8.19 -20.90 -4.06
N GLY A 274 -7.91 -19.66 -3.66
CA GLY A 274 -8.24 -19.15 -2.33
C GLY A 274 -7.28 -19.61 -1.23
N GLU A 275 -6.30 -20.45 -1.52
CA GLU A 275 -5.26 -20.83 -0.57
C GLU A 275 -4.31 -19.66 -0.33
N LYS A 276 -3.89 -19.46 0.93
CA LYS A 276 -2.81 -18.54 1.26
C LYS A 276 -1.48 -19.26 1.08
N VAL A 277 -0.65 -18.76 0.17
CA VAL A 277 0.63 -19.39 -0.17
C VAL A 277 1.79 -18.40 -0.07
N GLN A 278 2.98 -18.96 0.03
CA GLN A 278 4.23 -18.25 -0.20
C GLN A 278 4.89 -18.81 -1.46
N ILE A 279 5.20 -17.92 -2.41
CA ILE A 279 5.87 -18.30 -3.65
C ILE A 279 7.25 -17.65 -3.70
N LYS A 280 8.27 -18.45 -3.98
CA LYS A 280 9.62 -18.02 -4.27
C LYS A 280 9.92 -18.25 -5.74
N GLY A 281 10.36 -17.22 -6.45
CA GLY A 281 10.65 -17.33 -7.88
C GLY A 281 11.44 -16.17 -8.44
N LYS A 282 11.61 -16.16 -9.76
CA LYS A 282 12.19 -15.04 -10.52
C LYS A 282 11.10 -14.38 -11.35
N ILE A 283 11.14 -13.06 -11.46
CA ILE A 283 10.28 -12.33 -12.40
C ILE A 283 10.89 -12.44 -13.80
N LEU A 284 10.15 -13.06 -14.72
CA LEU A 284 10.55 -13.17 -16.12
C LEU A 284 10.12 -11.91 -16.90
N PRO A 285 10.91 -11.46 -17.90
CA PRO A 285 10.47 -10.44 -18.84
C PRO A 285 9.15 -10.87 -19.49
N GLY A 286 8.15 -9.98 -19.53
CA GLY A 286 6.82 -10.32 -20.03
C GLY A 286 5.89 -11.01 -19.01
N SER A 287 6.30 -11.17 -17.74
CA SER A 287 5.37 -11.52 -16.63
C SER A 287 4.38 -10.39 -16.27
N ILE A 288 4.30 -9.40 -17.15
CA ILE A 288 3.58 -8.16 -17.02
C ILE A 288 2.35 -8.35 -17.88
N ILE A 289 1.21 -8.42 -17.20
CA ILE A 289 -0.17 -8.22 -17.68
C ILE A 289 -0.24 -8.05 -19.21
N GLU A 290 -0.66 -9.11 -19.90
CA GLU A 290 -1.25 -8.97 -21.23
C GLU A 290 -2.47 -8.04 -21.09
N ASN A 291 -2.46 -6.95 -21.87
CA ASN A 291 -3.50 -5.91 -21.88
C ASN A 291 -4.85 -6.46 -22.31
#